data_AF-A0A7S4H8R2-F1
#
_entry.id   AF-A0A7S4H8R2-F1
#
_cell.length_a   1.000
_cell.length_b   1.000
_cell.length_c   1.000
_cell.angle_alpha   90.00
_cell.angle_beta   90.00
_cell.angle_gamma   90.00
#
_symmetry.space_group_name_H-M   'P 1'
#
loop_
_entity.id
_entity.type
_entity.pdbx_description
1 polymer ?
#
loop_
_entity_poly.entity_id
_entity_poly.type
_entity_poly.pdbx_seq_one_letter_code
_entity_poly.pdbx_strand_id
1 'polypeptide(L)'
;MHENLQWKAISCGTSHTCAILKNGSAACWGSNVEGQISIPPQVAAWEMIDCGYAHTCGIDVNGSAYCWGWDGITPGRLIPFGQTKVPSDISSWRSIAAGFVHSCGVASNGEGRCWGSNGNDQISMPSYLESAASQEANVNMSMHFAIQEPSRWESITASYFHSCGLTVNKTIICWGSNDARQNDVPSVVNAQYLSVTSGYVHNCAMNASGQALCWGPRPNAIKNYWCW
;
A
#
# COMPACT_ATOMS: atom_id res chain seq x y z
N MET A 1 38.07 7.14 -7.44
CA MET A 1 37.07 8.18 -7.75
C MET A 1 35.77 7.71 -7.13
N HIS A 2 35.31 8.33 -6.05
CA HIS A 2 33.96 8.06 -5.54
C HIS A 2 33.01 8.86 -6.43
N GLU A 3 32.27 8.17 -7.29
CA GLU A 3 31.13 8.80 -7.94
C GLU A 3 30.19 9.31 -6.85
N ASN A 4 29.83 10.58 -6.91
CA ASN A 4 29.02 11.23 -5.91
C ASN A 4 27.56 10.80 -6.12
N LEU A 5 27.23 9.61 -5.61
CA LEU A 5 25.88 9.05 -5.71
C LEU A 5 24.92 9.94 -4.93
N GLN A 6 24.00 10.59 -5.65
CA GLN A 6 22.94 11.38 -5.05
C GLN A 6 21.65 10.58 -5.03
N TRP A 7 21.03 10.47 -3.86
CA TRP A 7 19.82 9.69 -3.64
C TRP A 7 18.57 10.57 -3.74
N LYS A 8 17.52 10.05 -4.38
CA LYS A 8 16.18 10.67 -4.52
C LYS A 8 15.20 10.07 -3.52
N ALA A 9 15.19 8.74 -3.38
CA ALA A 9 14.25 8.02 -2.51
C ALA A 9 14.89 6.72 -2.01
N ILE A 10 14.37 6.20 -0.89
CA ILE A 10 14.77 4.93 -0.30
C ILE A 10 13.53 4.24 0.26
N SER A 11 13.47 2.91 0.16
CA SER A 11 12.46 2.07 0.79
C SER A 11 13.15 0.87 1.44
N CYS A 12 12.66 0.51 2.63
CA CYS A 12 13.20 -0.57 3.44
C CYS A 12 12.15 -1.66 3.60
N GLY A 13 12.48 -2.86 3.15
CA GLY A 13 11.68 -4.06 3.41
C GLY A 13 12.11 -4.73 4.72
N THR A 14 11.80 -6.02 4.85
CA THR A 14 12.15 -6.77 6.07
C THR A 14 13.64 -7.10 6.16
N SER A 15 14.27 -7.44 5.04
CA SER A 15 15.69 -7.85 5.00
C SER A 15 16.47 -7.30 3.81
N HIS A 16 15.87 -6.38 3.06
CA HIS A 16 16.48 -5.70 1.93
C HIS A 16 16.04 -4.24 1.89
N THR A 17 16.84 -3.44 1.19
CA THR A 17 16.62 -2.01 1.00
C THR A 17 16.85 -1.69 -0.45
N CYS A 18 16.01 -0.82 -1.01
CA CYS A 18 16.19 -0.29 -2.36
C CYS A 18 16.13 1.23 -2.33
N ALA A 19 16.90 1.86 -3.19
CA ALA A 19 16.94 3.30 -3.32
C ALA A 19 16.99 3.72 -4.79
N ILE A 20 16.43 4.89 -5.06
CA ILE A 20 16.46 5.54 -6.37
C ILE A 20 17.48 6.66 -6.31
N LEU A 21 18.38 6.69 -7.28
CA LEU A 21 19.37 7.74 -7.47
C LEU A 21 18.74 8.90 -8.24
N LYS A 22 19.31 10.11 -8.13
CA LYS A 22 18.79 11.30 -8.83
C LYS A 22 18.81 11.19 -10.36
N ASN A 23 19.64 10.32 -10.92
CA ASN A 23 19.64 10.02 -12.35
C ASN A 23 18.51 9.04 -12.76
N GLY A 24 17.68 8.58 -11.82
CA GLY A 24 16.58 7.64 -12.04
C GLY A 24 16.95 6.17 -11.88
N SER A 25 18.23 5.78 -11.82
CA SER A 25 18.60 4.37 -11.64
C SER A 25 18.29 3.91 -10.22
N ALA A 26 18.00 2.62 -10.03
CA ALA A 26 17.81 2.02 -8.71
C ALA A 26 19.04 1.22 -8.26
N ALA A 27 19.26 1.17 -6.94
CA ALA A 27 20.23 0.27 -6.31
C ALA A 27 19.55 -0.42 -5.13
N CYS A 28 19.73 -1.73 -5.00
CA CYS A 28 19.17 -2.53 -3.92
C CYS A 28 20.27 -3.35 -3.23
N TRP A 29 20.16 -3.53 -1.91
CA TRP A 29 21.11 -4.29 -1.09
C TRP A 29 20.41 -5.04 0.04
N GLY A 30 21.09 -6.03 0.61
CA GLY A 30 20.56 -6.93 1.65
C GLY A 30 20.32 -8.34 1.12
N SER A 31 19.31 -9.03 1.66
CA SER A 31 18.95 -10.40 1.27
C SER A 31 18.53 -10.46 -0.20
N ASN A 32 18.95 -11.51 -0.91
CA ASN A 32 18.50 -11.81 -2.28
C ASN A 32 18.08 -13.27 -2.48
N VAL A 33 17.76 -13.99 -1.39
CA VAL A 33 17.42 -15.42 -1.47
C VAL A 33 16.26 -15.66 -2.42
N GLU A 34 15.32 -14.72 -2.46
CA GLU A 34 14.08 -14.80 -3.25
C GLU A 34 14.11 -13.90 -4.49
N GLY A 35 15.26 -13.31 -4.82
CA GLY A 35 15.39 -12.36 -5.92
C GLY A 35 14.86 -10.96 -5.62
N GLN A 36 14.59 -10.61 -4.36
CA GLN A 36 13.98 -9.32 -3.97
C GLN A 36 14.83 -8.07 -4.29
N ILE A 37 16.13 -8.24 -4.53
CA ILE A 37 17.02 -7.14 -4.98
C ILE A 37 17.43 -7.26 -6.45
N SER A 38 16.91 -8.25 -7.18
CA SER A 38 17.16 -8.45 -8.62
C SER A 38 16.33 -7.47 -9.46
N ILE A 39 16.76 -6.20 -9.49
CA ILE A 39 16.08 -5.10 -10.20
C ILE A 39 15.85 -5.48 -11.69
N PRO A 40 14.64 -5.27 -12.24
CA PRO A 40 14.35 -5.49 -13.65
C PRO A 40 15.31 -4.72 -14.57
N PRO A 41 16.17 -5.39 -15.35
CA PRO A 41 17.23 -4.74 -16.13
C PRO A 41 16.69 -3.89 -17.29
N GLN A 42 15.45 -4.13 -17.72
CA GLN A 42 14.79 -3.38 -18.78
C GLN A 42 14.29 -2.00 -18.35
N VAL A 43 14.29 -1.68 -17.06
CA VAL A 43 13.78 -0.40 -16.54
C VAL A 43 14.93 0.59 -16.36
N ALA A 44 14.97 1.60 -17.21
CA ALA A 44 16.05 2.59 -17.23
C ALA A 44 15.94 3.63 -16.10
N ALA A 45 14.72 4.04 -15.75
CA ALA A 45 14.48 5.08 -14.76
C ALA A 45 13.22 4.81 -13.92
N TRP A 46 13.38 4.89 -12.60
CA TRP A 46 12.34 4.64 -11.61
C TRP A 46 11.82 5.96 -11.04
N GLU A 47 10.50 6.06 -10.92
CA GLU A 47 9.87 7.18 -10.22
C GLU A 47 9.75 6.89 -8.72
N MET A 48 9.33 5.67 -8.38
CA MET A 48 9.24 5.20 -7.00
C MET A 48 9.50 3.69 -6.88
N ILE A 49 9.90 3.27 -5.69
CA ILE A 49 10.16 1.87 -5.33
C ILE A 49 9.65 1.65 -3.91
N ASP A 50 9.09 0.46 -3.66
CA ASP A 50 8.63 0.06 -2.35
C ASP A 50 8.98 -1.40 -2.06
N CYS A 51 9.52 -1.64 -0.86
CA CYS A 51 10.07 -2.92 -0.44
C CYS A 51 9.12 -3.60 0.56
N GLY A 52 8.62 -4.78 0.20
CA GLY A 52 7.82 -5.63 1.08
C GLY A 52 8.67 -6.57 1.93
N TYR A 53 8.11 -7.74 2.27
CA TYR A 53 8.81 -8.74 3.05
C TYR A 53 9.96 -9.42 2.29
N ALA A 54 9.60 -9.98 1.13
CA ALA A 54 10.51 -10.74 0.27
C ALA A 54 10.28 -10.42 -1.21
N HIS A 55 9.59 -9.33 -1.52
CA HIS A 55 9.42 -8.80 -2.85
C HIS A 55 9.60 -7.28 -2.85
N THR A 56 9.84 -6.73 -4.03
CA THR A 56 9.95 -5.30 -4.27
C THR A 56 9.03 -4.95 -5.41
N CYS A 57 8.35 -3.81 -5.30
CA CYS A 57 7.54 -3.24 -6.36
C CYS A 57 8.04 -1.84 -6.69
N GLY A 58 7.86 -1.39 -7.92
CA GLY A 58 8.24 -0.04 -8.33
C GLY A 58 7.45 0.42 -9.54
N ILE A 59 7.45 1.72 -9.75
CA ILE A 59 6.85 2.37 -10.92
C ILE A 59 7.96 3.09 -11.67
N ASP A 60 8.04 2.86 -12.99
CA ASP A 60 8.97 3.57 -13.86
C ASP A 60 8.48 5.00 -14.16
N VAL A 61 9.33 5.81 -14.77
CA VAL A 61 8.97 7.20 -15.16
C VAL A 61 7.84 7.30 -16.20
N ASN A 62 7.46 6.19 -16.83
CA ASN A 62 6.34 6.11 -17.77
C ASN A 62 5.03 5.68 -17.09
N GLY A 63 5.05 5.41 -15.79
CA GLY A 63 3.89 4.94 -15.02
C GLY A 63 3.65 3.43 -15.09
N SER A 64 4.57 2.65 -15.66
CA SER A 64 4.49 1.18 -15.68
C SER A 64 4.93 0.60 -14.35
N ALA A 65 4.13 -0.31 -13.78
CA ALA A 65 4.45 -0.98 -12.52
C ALA A 65 5.16 -2.32 -12.75
N TYR A 66 6.12 -2.61 -11.88
CA TYR A 66 6.90 -3.84 -11.87
C TYR A 66 6.98 -4.36 -10.44
N CYS A 67 6.82 -5.67 -10.26
CA CYS A 67 7.07 -6.32 -8.98
C CYS A 67 7.93 -7.57 -9.20
N TRP A 68 8.92 -7.78 -8.35
CA TRP A 68 9.89 -8.87 -8.45
C TRP A 68 10.27 -9.38 -7.05
N GLY A 69 10.87 -10.57 -6.99
CA GLY A 69 11.10 -11.27 -5.74
C GLY A 69 10.05 -12.35 -5.49
N TRP A 70 9.75 -12.64 -4.22
CA TRP A 70 9.02 -13.83 -3.85
C TRP A 70 7.57 -13.82 -4.30
N ASP A 71 7.15 -14.86 -5.01
CA ASP A 71 5.79 -15.08 -5.50
C ASP A 71 5.07 -16.26 -4.80
N GLY A 72 5.57 -16.69 -3.63
CA GLY A 72 4.80 -17.51 -2.68
C GLY A 72 4.86 -19.02 -2.86
N ILE A 73 5.80 -19.52 -3.66
CA ILE A 73 5.97 -20.95 -3.94
C ILE A 73 6.90 -21.57 -2.90
N THR A 74 6.37 -22.40 -2.00
CA THR A 74 7.16 -23.12 -0.99
C THR A 74 6.98 -24.64 -1.15
N PRO A 75 7.85 -25.49 -0.56
CA PRO A 75 7.56 -26.91 -0.44
C PRO A 75 6.20 -27.10 0.25
N GLY A 76 5.21 -27.62 -0.49
CA GLY A 76 3.82 -27.78 -0.04
C GLY A 76 2.83 -26.73 -0.58
N ARG A 77 3.29 -25.70 -1.30
CA ARG A 77 2.43 -24.71 -1.97
C ARG A 77 2.88 -24.50 -3.41
N LEU A 78 2.16 -25.15 -4.34
CA LEU A 78 2.44 -25.08 -5.78
C LEU A 78 1.74 -23.90 -6.49
N ILE A 79 0.80 -23.23 -5.81
CA ILE A 79 0.08 -22.09 -6.35
C ILE A 79 0.70 -20.80 -5.79
N PRO A 80 1.22 -19.88 -6.63
CA PRO A 80 1.77 -18.60 -6.19
C PRO A 80 0.79 -17.78 -5.32
N PHE A 81 1.30 -16.89 -4.44
CA PHE A 81 0.44 -15.85 -3.84
C PHE A 81 0.08 -14.80 -4.90
N GLY A 82 0.96 -14.56 -5.88
CA GLY A 82 0.71 -13.63 -6.97
C GLY A 82 1.05 -12.17 -6.64
N GLN A 83 1.72 -11.87 -5.53
CA GLN A 83 2.14 -10.51 -5.13
C GLN A 83 3.06 -9.81 -6.14
N THR A 84 3.71 -10.56 -7.03
CA THR A 84 4.50 -10.03 -8.15
C THR A 84 3.72 -9.90 -9.46
N LYS A 85 2.47 -10.36 -9.52
CA LYS A 85 1.61 -10.33 -10.71
C LYS A 85 0.84 -9.01 -10.76
N VAL A 86 1.51 -7.96 -11.22
CA VAL A 86 0.91 -6.64 -11.46
C VAL A 86 -0.30 -6.79 -12.41
N PRO A 87 -1.47 -6.18 -12.11
CA PRO A 87 -2.63 -6.19 -12.99
C PRO A 87 -2.31 -5.61 -14.38
N SER A 88 -2.48 -6.42 -15.42
CA SER A 88 -2.11 -6.07 -16.80
C SER A 88 -3.14 -5.19 -17.51
N ASP A 89 -4.34 -5.05 -16.94
CA ASP A 89 -5.42 -4.19 -17.43
C ASP A 89 -5.20 -2.70 -17.08
N ILE A 90 -4.22 -2.39 -16.23
CA ILE A 90 -3.84 -1.03 -15.86
C ILE A 90 -2.46 -0.70 -16.42
N SER A 91 -2.42 0.25 -17.35
CA SER A 91 -1.19 0.69 -18.03
C SER A 91 -0.46 1.83 -17.33
N SER A 92 -1.10 2.54 -16.39
CA SER A 92 -0.52 3.71 -15.73
C SER A 92 -0.86 3.76 -14.25
N TRP A 93 0.19 3.70 -13.43
CA TRP A 93 0.15 3.73 -11.97
C TRP A 93 0.80 5.01 -11.45
N ARG A 94 0.28 5.54 -10.35
CA ARG A 94 0.85 6.71 -9.66
C ARG A 94 1.36 6.41 -8.25
N SER A 95 0.91 5.32 -7.64
CA SER A 95 1.46 4.83 -6.37
C SER A 95 1.40 3.31 -6.32
N ILE A 96 2.40 2.71 -5.67
CA ILE A 96 2.47 1.28 -5.40
C ILE A 96 2.96 1.07 -3.97
N ALA A 97 2.47 0.02 -3.32
CA ALA A 97 2.85 -0.38 -1.98
C ALA A 97 3.01 -1.91 -1.91
N ALA A 98 4.07 -2.37 -1.25
CA ALA A 98 4.41 -3.77 -1.09
C ALA A 98 4.27 -4.18 0.39
N GLY A 99 3.32 -5.09 0.67
CA GLY A 99 3.10 -5.64 2.01
C GLY A 99 3.92 -6.90 2.27
N PHE A 100 3.43 -7.79 3.14
CA PHE A 100 4.11 -9.06 3.41
C PHE A 100 4.04 -10.04 2.23
N VAL A 101 2.82 -10.33 1.77
CA VAL A 101 2.52 -11.31 0.70
C VAL A 101 1.45 -10.79 -0.25
N HIS A 102 1.23 -9.49 -0.24
CA HIS A 102 0.33 -8.78 -1.14
C HIS A 102 0.95 -7.44 -1.54
N SER A 103 0.40 -6.86 -2.58
CA SER A 103 0.78 -5.56 -3.10
C SER A 103 -0.49 -4.80 -3.42
N CYS A 104 -0.43 -3.49 -3.32
CA CYS A 104 -1.53 -2.60 -3.67
C CYS A 104 -1.00 -1.44 -4.50
N GLY A 105 -1.87 -0.82 -5.29
CA GLY A 105 -1.50 0.33 -6.08
C GLY A 105 -2.71 1.19 -6.42
N VAL A 106 -2.43 2.42 -6.82
CA VAL A 106 -3.41 3.37 -7.31
C VAL A 106 -3.02 3.73 -8.74
N ALA A 107 -3.93 3.47 -9.67
CA ALA A 107 -3.83 3.88 -11.06
C ALA A 107 -3.92 5.40 -11.20
N SER A 108 -3.43 5.94 -12.31
CA SER A 108 -3.45 7.39 -12.58
C SER A 108 -4.85 7.99 -12.64
N ASN A 109 -5.87 7.18 -12.96
CA ASN A 109 -7.29 7.58 -12.91
C ASN A 109 -7.89 7.59 -11.48
N GLY A 110 -7.15 7.12 -10.47
CA GLY A 110 -7.60 7.00 -9.08
C GLY A 110 -8.24 5.65 -8.72
N GLU A 111 -8.31 4.71 -9.66
CA GLU A 111 -8.71 3.32 -9.37
C GLU A 111 -7.65 2.65 -8.48
N GLY A 112 -8.09 1.97 -7.42
CA GLY A 112 -7.22 1.22 -6.55
C GLY A 112 -7.32 -0.28 -6.81
N ARG A 113 -6.19 -0.99 -6.77
CA ARG A 113 -6.13 -2.45 -6.90
C ARG A 113 -5.18 -3.02 -5.86
N CYS A 114 -5.55 -4.15 -5.28
CA CYS A 114 -4.66 -4.99 -4.50
C CYS A 114 -4.62 -6.40 -5.09
N TRP A 115 -3.46 -7.04 -5.02
CA TRP A 115 -3.21 -8.38 -5.56
C TRP A 115 -2.22 -9.15 -4.68
N GLY A 116 -2.25 -10.47 -4.76
CA GLY A 116 -1.46 -11.35 -3.90
C GLY A 116 -2.31 -12.23 -3.00
N SER A 117 -1.80 -12.54 -1.81
CA SER A 117 -2.52 -13.33 -0.81
C SER A 117 -3.75 -12.59 -0.28
N ASN A 118 -4.85 -13.33 -0.07
CA ASN A 118 -6.07 -12.81 0.55
C ASN A 118 -6.52 -13.56 1.80
N GLY A 119 -5.63 -14.32 2.46
CA GLY A 119 -6.02 -15.15 3.61
C GLY A 119 -6.51 -14.37 4.83
N ASN A 120 -6.30 -13.06 4.88
CA ASN A 120 -6.75 -12.14 5.93
C ASN A 120 -7.60 -10.99 5.34
N ASP A 121 -8.18 -11.15 4.15
CA ASP A 121 -8.91 -10.08 3.45
C ASP A 121 -8.07 -8.85 3.08
N GLN A 122 -6.74 -8.95 3.06
CA GLN A 122 -5.84 -7.81 2.85
C GLN A 122 -5.83 -7.25 1.42
N ILE A 123 -6.42 -7.98 0.45
CA ILE A 123 -6.69 -7.48 -0.90
C ILE A 123 -8.19 -7.24 -1.15
N SER A 124 -9.07 -7.60 -0.21
CA SER A 124 -10.51 -7.33 -0.22
C SER A 124 -10.78 -5.86 0.07
N MET A 125 -10.36 -4.99 -0.84
CA MET A 125 -10.57 -3.55 -0.73
C MET A 125 -12.06 -3.23 -0.64
N PRO A 126 -12.49 -2.39 0.32
CA PRO A 126 -13.87 -1.93 0.37
C PRO A 126 -14.22 -1.18 -0.91
N SER A 127 -15.03 -1.80 -1.76
CA SER A 127 -15.74 -1.08 -2.80
C SER A 127 -17.02 -0.54 -2.15
N TYR A 128 -17.33 0.74 -2.34
CA TYR A 128 -18.58 1.33 -1.80
C TYR A 128 -19.85 0.71 -2.43
N LEU A 129 -19.72 -0.33 -3.25
CA LEU A 129 -20.81 -1.03 -3.92
C LEU A 129 -21.46 -2.12 -3.06
N GLU A 130 -20.86 -2.54 -1.93
CA GLU A 130 -21.38 -3.68 -1.15
C GLU A 130 -22.30 -3.33 0.03
N SER A 131 -22.67 -2.06 0.23
CA SER A 131 -23.75 -1.72 1.18
C SER A 131 -25.14 -1.63 0.54
N ALA A 132 -25.28 -1.88 -0.77
CA ALA A 132 -26.56 -1.80 -1.49
C ALA A 132 -27.15 -3.16 -1.91
N ALA A 133 -26.41 -4.27 -1.82
CA ALA A 133 -26.83 -5.56 -2.39
C ALA A 133 -27.16 -6.66 -1.36
N SER A 134 -27.14 -6.39 -0.05
CA SER A 134 -27.49 -7.37 0.99
C SER A 134 -28.64 -6.98 1.93
N GLN A 135 -29.43 -5.95 1.58
CA GLN A 135 -30.71 -5.68 2.24
C GLN A 135 -31.85 -5.51 1.23
N GLU A 136 -32.20 -6.58 0.53
CA GLU A 136 -33.56 -6.77 0.02
C GLU A 136 -34.48 -7.10 1.20
N ALA A 137 -34.84 -6.07 1.97
CA ALA A 137 -36.03 -6.07 2.82
C ALA A 137 -36.50 -4.63 3.08
N ASN A 138 -37.26 -4.09 2.14
CA ASN A 138 -38.23 -2.99 2.33
C ASN A 138 -37.72 -1.71 3.01
N VAL A 139 -37.19 -0.76 2.22
CA VAL A 139 -37.42 0.65 2.53
C VAL A 139 -37.78 1.43 1.28
N ASN A 140 -39.06 1.75 1.18
CA ASN A 140 -39.61 2.73 0.28
C ASN A 140 -39.19 4.13 0.80
N MET A 141 -37.96 4.56 0.50
CA MET A 141 -37.54 5.95 0.73
C MET A 141 -36.81 6.49 -0.48
N SER A 142 -37.56 7.30 -1.24
CA SER A 142 -37.05 8.33 -2.13
C SER A 142 -36.14 9.27 -1.35
N MET A 143 -34.86 8.93 -1.26
CA MET A 143 -33.79 9.88 -1.11
C MET A 143 -32.61 9.40 -1.93
N HIS A 144 -32.52 9.99 -3.12
CA HIS A 144 -31.32 10.07 -3.92
C HIS A 144 -30.25 10.80 -3.08
N PHE A 145 -29.63 10.10 -2.12
CA PHE A 145 -28.35 10.51 -1.57
C PHE A 145 -27.29 10.04 -2.55
N ALA A 146 -26.51 11.00 -3.06
CA ALA A 146 -25.56 10.83 -4.13
C ALA A 146 -24.80 9.49 -4.04
N ILE A 147 -24.97 8.68 -5.08
CA ILE A 147 -23.93 7.79 -5.60
C ILE A 147 -22.70 8.67 -5.82
N GLN A 148 -21.89 8.85 -4.77
CA GLN A 148 -20.51 9.26 -4.96
C GLN A 148 -19.85 8.07 -5.68
N GLU A 149 -19.40 8.36 -6.90
CA GLU A 149 -18.44 7.59 -7.70
C GLU A 149 -17.55 6.69 -6.81
N PRO A 150 -17.16 5.48 -7.25
CA PRO A 150 -16.33 4.60 -6.44
C PRO A 150 -15.15 5.42 -5.91
N SER A 151 -15.05 5.50 -4.58
CA SER A 151 -14.10 6.38 -3.89
C SER A 151 -12.74 6.24 -4.55
N ARG A 152 -12.34 7.26 -5.32
CA ARG A 152 -11.01 7.27 -5.93
C ARG A 152 -10.00 7.33 -4.81
N TRP A 153 -8.97 6.51 -4.92
CA TRP A 153 -7.91 6.43 -3.92
C TRP A 153 -6.86 7.48 -4.24
N GLU A 154 -6.38 8.22 -3.25
CA GLU A 154 -5.19 9.08 -3.36
C GLU A 154 -3.91 8.27 -3.17
N SER A 155 -3.90 7.41 -2.16
CA SER A 155 -2.80 6.53 -1.84
C SER A 155 -3.30 5.28 -1.15
N ILE A 156 -2.60 4.16 -1.32
CA ILE A 156 -2.81 2.95 -0.55
C ILE A 156 -1.47 2.54 0.05
N THR A 157 -1.48 2.16 1.32
CA THR A 157 -0.36 1.53 2.02
C THR A 157 -0.67 0.05 2.19
N ALA A 158 0.34 -0.80 2.00
CA ALA A 158 0.26 -2.23 2.22
C ALA A 158 1.24 -2.59 3.34
N SER A 159 0.74 -3.29 4.36
CA SER A 159 1.50 -3.61 5.57
C SER A 159 1.68 -5.12 5.70
N TYR A 160 1.85 -5.64 6.92
CA TYR A 160 2.06 -7.07 7.11
C TYR A 160 0.84 -7.89 6.64
N PHE A 161 -0.33 -7.71 7.25
CA PHE A 161 -1.57 -8.41 6.86
C PHE A 161 -2.79 -7.50 6.74
N HIS A 162 -2.57 -6.20 6.66
CA HIS A 162 -3.61 -5.20 6.46
C HIS A 162 -3.13 -4.13 5.48
N SER A 163 -4.07 -3.33 5.02
CA SER A 163 -3.83 -2.21 4.12
C SER A 163 -4.70 -1.04 4.55
N CYS A 164 -4.20 0.17 4.36
CA CYS A 164 -4.96 1.40 4.62
C CYS A 164 -4.85 2.31 3.41
N GLY A 165 -5.98 2.85 2.97
CA GLY A 165 -6.07 3.77 1.85
C GLY A 165 -6.64 5.12 2.25
N LEU A 166 -6.08 6.18 1.65
CA LEU A 166 -6.62 7.53 1.69
C LEU A 166 -7.47 7.75 0.45
N THR A 167 -8.70 8.21 0.64
CA THR A 167 -9.60 8.55 -0.47
C THR A 167 -9.43 10.02 -0.89
N VAL A 168 -9.88 10.37 -2.10
CA VAL A 168 -9.95 11.78 -2.55
C VAL A 168 -10.80 12.68 -1.66
N ASN A 169 -11.74 12.08 -0.92
CA ASN A 169 -12.59 12.77 0.05
C ASN A 169 -11.90 12.96 1.40
N LYS A 170 -10.58 12.70 1.48
CA LYS A 170 -9.77 12.87 2.69
C LYS A 170 -10.20 11.97 3.85
N THR A 171 -10.77 10.82 3.54
CA THR A 171 -11.12 9.77 4.50
C THR A 171 -10.12 8.62 4.43
N ILE A 172 -9.84 7.99 5.57
CA ILE A 172 -9.01 6.79 5.64
C ILE A 172 -9.91 5.58 5.82
N ILE A 173 -9.64 4.52 5.05
CA ILE A 173 -10.29 3.23 5.16
C ILE A 173 -9.19 2.17 5.28
N CYS A 174 -9.30 1.29 6.27
CA CYS A 174 -8.37 0.19 6.48
C CYS A 174 -9.10 -1.15 6.37
N TRP A 175 -8.43 -2.15 5.81
CA TRP A 175 -8.98 -3.49 5.61
C TRP A 175 -7.89 -4.56 5.76
N GLY A 176 -8.32 -5.80 5.92
CA GLY A 176 -7.44 -6.94 6.18
C GLY A 176 -7.53 -7.41 7.64
N SER A 177 -6.45 -8.02 8.16
CA SER A 177 -6.37 -8.45 9.57
C SER A 177 -6.68 -7.29 10.52
N ASN A 178 -7.43 -7.55 11.58
CA ASN A 178 -7.74 -6.54 12.62
C ASN A 178 -7.47 -7.01 14.06
N ASP A 179 -6.71 -8.08 14.26
CA ASP A 179 -6.53 -8.67 15.61
C ASP A 179 -5.88 -7.70 16.61
N ALA A 180 -5.11 -6.72 16.13
CA ALA A 180 -4.50 -5.67 16.97
C ALA A 180 -5.14 -4.28 16.80
N ARG A 181 -6.37 -4.20 16.29
CA ARG A 181 -7.12 -2.95 16.07
C ARG A 181 -6.46 -2.00 15.06
N GLN A 182 -5.72 -2.54 14.09
CA GLN A 182 -5.10 -1.75 13.01
C GLN A 182 -6.10 -1.23 11.97
N ASN A 183 -7.32 -1.74 11.91
CA ASN A 183 -8.37 -1.21 11.03
C ASN A 183 -9.27 -0.19 11.74
N ASP A 184 -9.12 -0.02 13.06
CA ASP A 184 -9.94 0.87 13.89
C ASP A 184 -9.47 2.32 13.75
N VAL A 185 -9.75 2.94 12.59
CA VAL A 185 -9.39 4.35 12.31
C VAL A 185 -10.04 5.25 13.37
N PRO A 186 -9.26 6.07 14.11
CA PRO A 186 -9.80 6.96 15.14
C PRO A 186 -10.85 7.92 14.56
N SER A 187 -12.02 7.95 15.19
CA SER A 187 -13.08 8.88 14.83
C SER A 187 -12.74 10.28 15.35
N VAL A 188 -12.33 11.16 14.43
CA VAL A 188 -12.14 12.57 14.71
C VAL A 188 -13.19 13.35 13.93
N VAL A 189 -14.04 14.07 14.66
CA VAL A 189 -15.13 14.87 14.07
C VAL A 189 -14.54 15.85 13.08
N ASN A 190 -15.02 15.82 11.83
CA ASN A 190 -14.56 16.67 10.72
C ASN A 190 -13.08 16.53 10.35
N ALA A 191 -12.42 15.42 10.69
CA ALA A 191 -11.05 15.20 10.22
C ALA A 191 -10.99 15.00 8.71
N GLN A 192 -10.12 15.77 8.07
CA GLN A 192 -9.68 15.57 6.70
C GLN A 192 -8.22 15.11 6.75
N TYR A 193 -7.96 13.90 6.29
CA TYR A 193 -6.62 13.32 6.27
C TYR A 193 -5.85 13.72 5.01
N LEU A 194 -4.56 14.00 5.17
CA LEU A 194 -3.65 14.36 4.08
C LEU A 194 -2.68 13.24 3.71
N SER A 195 -2.39 12.35 4.65
CA SER A 195 -1.53 11.19 4.44
C SER A 195 -1.82 10.09 5.44
N VAL A 196 -1.51 8.87 5.06
CA VAL A 196 -1.49 7.69 5.92
C VAL A 196 -0.21 6.93 5.66
N THR A 197 0.43 6.45 6.73
CA THR A 197 1.56 5.54 6.70
C THR A 197 1.25 4.36 7.61
N SER A 198 1.75 3.20 7.24
CA SER A 198 1.47 1.97 7.96
C SER A 198 2.77 1.25 8.24
N GLY A 199 2.95 0.83 9.49
CA GLY A 199 4.03 -0.05 9.93
C GLY A 199 3.54 -1.49 9.96
N TYR A 200 4.23 -2.34 10.73
CA TYR A 200 3.95 -3.78 10.76
C TYR A 200 2.49 -4.12 11.15
N VAL A 201 1.99 -3.47 12.19
CA VAL A 201 0.64 -3.67 12.76
C VAL A 201 0.04 -2.37 13.27
N HIS A 202 0.65 -1.21 13.00
CA HIS A 202 0.17 0.10 13.45
C HIS A 202 0.12 1.05 12.26
N ASN A 203 -0.64 2.13 12.39
CA ASN A 203 -0.75 3.15 11.36
C ASN A 203 -0.63 4.53 11.99
N CYS A 204 -0.19 5.49 11.21
CA CYS A 204 -0.20 6.90 11.56
C CYS A 204 -0.76 7.71 10.38
N ALA A 205 -1.53 8.74 10.68
CA ALA A 205 -2.09 9.63 9.69
C ALA A 205 -1.90 11.09 10.11
N MET A 206 -1.71 11.95 9.12
CA MET A 206 -1.69 13.40 9.32
C MET A 206 -3.02 13.98 8.84
N ASN A 207 -3.62 14.85 9.63
CA ASN A 207 -4.80 15.60 9.21
C ASN A 207 -4.44 17.01 8.68
N ALA A 208 -5.43 17.69 8.10
CA ALA A 208 -5.28 19.03 7.53
C ALA A 208 -4.98 20.12 8.58
N SER A 209 -5.19 19.85 9.87
CA SER A 209 -4.79 20.74 10.96
C SER A 209 -3.34 20.51 11.44
N GLY A 210 -2.62 19.55 10.83
CA GLY A 210 -1.23 19.23 11.16
C GLY A 210 -1.07 18.30 12.37
N GLN A 211 -2.14 17.66 12.84
CA GLN A 211 -2.09 16.70 13.93
C GLN A 211 -1.78 15.28 13.40
N ALA A 212 -0.85 14.60 14.06
CA ALA A 212 -0.57 13.19 13.84
C ALA A 212 -1.46 12.32 14.74
N LEU A 213 -2.10 11.31 14.15
CA LEU A 213 -2.95 10.34 14.82
C LEU A 213 -2.44 8.94 14.51
N CYS A 214 -2.11 8.16 15.54
CA CYS A 214 -1.63 6.79 15.37
C CYS A 214 -2.54 5.78 16.08
N TRP A 215 -2.75 4.62 15.48
CA TRP A 215 -3.60 3.53 16.00
C TRP A 215 -3.00 2.15 15.67
N GLY A 216 -3.57 1.09 16.28
CA GLY A 216 -2.98 -0.26 16.34
C GLY A 216 -2.45 -0.60 17.74
N PRO A 217 -1.60 -1.63 17.90
CA PRO A 217 -1.09 -2.03 19.21
C PRO A 217 -0.14 -0.97 19.76
N ARG A 218 -0.42 -0.54 21.01
CA ARG A 218 0.25 0.53 21.78
C ARG A 218 0.00 1.98 21.28
N PRO A 219 -1.26 2.45 21.18
CA PRO A 219 -1.54 3.83 20.79
C PRO A 219 -1.07 4.88 21.83
N ASN A 220 -0.74 4.46 23.06
CA ASN A 220 -0.33 5.32 24.18
C ASN A 220 1.19 5.34 24.47
N ALA A 221 2.05 4.76 23.62
CA ALA A 221 3.51 4.86 23.80
C ALA A 221 4.07 6.27 23.47
N ILE A 222 3.23 7.17 22.92
CA ILE A 222 3.58 8.53 22.48
C ILE A 222 3.79 9.52 23.65
N LYS A 223 4.03 9.05 24.88
CA LYS A 223 4.46 9.94 25.95
C LYS A 223 5.97 10.04 26.12
N ASN A 224 6.83 9.17 25.57
CA ASN A 224 8.26 9.27 25.88
C ASN A 224 9.30 8.62 24.96
N TYR A 225 9.01 8.17 23.73
CA TYR A 225 10.08 7.63 22.88
C TYR A 225 9.99 8.13 21.45
N TRP A 226 11.07 8.82 21.06
CA TRP A 226 11.44 9.21 19.72
C TRP A 226 11.44 7.99 18.80
N CYS A 227 10.78 8.10 17.64
CA CYS A 227 10.99 7.20 16.53
C CYS A 227 12.43 7.36 16.03
N TRP A 228 13.19 6.26 15.98
CA TRP A 228 14.41 6.12 15.18
C TRP A 228 14.09 5.23 13.98
#